data_AF-A0A7F8Q0N7-F1
#
_entry.id   AF-A0A7F8Q0N7-F1
#
_cell.length_a   1.000
_cell.length_b   1.000
_cell.length_c   1.000
_cell.angle_alpha   90.00
_cell.angle_beta   90.00
_cell.angle_gamma   90.00
#
_symmetry.space_group_name_H-M   'P 1'
#
loop_
_entity.id
_entity.type
_entity.pdbx_description
1 polymer ?
#
loop_
_entity_poly.entity_id
_entity_poly.type
_entity_poly.pdbx_seq_one_letter_code
_entity_poly.pdbx_strand_id
1 'polypeptide(L)'
;YGDMRKEIGFRIRDMWYNLGPHKIKFIPSMVGPILEVTLTPEVELRKATIPIFFDMMQCEFNFSGNGNFHMFENELITKLDQEVEGGRGDEQYKVLLEKLLLEHCRKHKYLSTSGEVFAFLVSSLLEHLLDYRTIIMHDESKENRMSCTVNVLNFYKEKKREDIYIRYLYKLRDLHRDSENYTEAAYTLLLHAELLQWSDKPCEPHLLQRDSYYVYTQQELKEKLYQEIISYFDKGKAFFTEKYLQEHPEDQEKIELLKRLIALQGGQCPSPTRRSSVLMWSMLCLPAYLSVSTSILAQPLDLKYPSS
;
A
#
# COMPACT_ATOMS: atom_id res chain seq x y z
N TYR A 1 -27.06 -4.52 33.22
CA TYR A 1 -25.62 -4.27 33.00
C TYR A 1 -25.50 -3.38 31.77
N GLY A 2 -25.11 -2.11 31.96
CA GLY A 2 -24.96 -1.16 30.85
C GLY A 2 -23.76 -1.50 29.96
N ASP A 3 -23.78 -1.10 28.69
CA ASP A 3 -22.68 -1.36 27.77
C ASP A 3 -21.42 -0.61 28.25
N MET A 4 -20.49 -1.35 28.89
CA MET A 4 -19.23 -0.81 29.41
C MET A 4 -18.42 -0.11 28.32
N ARG A 5 -18.57 -0.49 27.03
CA ARG A 5 -17.87 0.16 25.91
C ARG A 5 -18.33 1.61 25.73
N LYS A 6 -19.62 1.89 25.92
CA LYS A 6 -20.16 3.25 25.90
C LYS A 6 -19.56 4.09 27.01
N GLU A 7 -19.56 3.57 28.24
CA GLU A 7 -19.02 4.29 29.40
C GLU A 7 -17.53 4.58 29.24
N ILE A 8 -16.75 3.58 28.83
CA ILE A 8 -15.30 3.73 28.56
C ILE A 8 -15.07 4.76 27.45
N GLY A 9 -15.84 4.69 26.36
CA GLY A 9 -15.73 5.64 25.25
C GLY A 9 -16.00 7.09 25.66
N PHE A 10 -17.01 7.34 26.50
CA PHE A 10 -17.26 8.67 27.06
C PHE A 10 -16.15 9.13 28.00
N ARG A 11 -15.58 8.23 28.82
CA ARG A 11 -14.43 8.55 29.68
C ARG A 11 -13.19 8.92 28.86
N ILE A 12 -12.93 8.23 27.74
CA ILE A 12 -11.82 8.56 26.81
C ILE A 12 -12.03 9.95 26.21
N ARG A 13 -13.26 10.26 25.78
CA ARG A 13 -13.62 11.60 25.29
C ARG A 13 -13.35 12.66 26.35
N ASP A 14 -13.83 12.47 27.56
CA ASP A 14 -13.69 13.45 28.64
C ASP A 14 -12.22 13.63 29.03
N MET A 15 -11.45 12.54 29.08
CA MET A 15 -10.00 12.58 29.27
C MET A 15 -9.32 13.42 28.18
N TRP A 16 -9.66 13.23 26.91
CA TRP A 16 -9.07 13.99 25.80
C TRP A 16 -9.25 15.51 25.98
N TYR A 17 -10.47 15.95 26.31
CA TYR A 17 -10.74 17.38 26.51
C TYR A 17 -10.06 17.95 27.75
N ASN A 18 -9.76 17.12 28.75
CA ASN A 18 -9.04 17.52 29.97
C ASN A 18 -7.51 17.61 29.80
N LEU A 19 -6.93 17.17 28.68
CA LEU A 19 -5.48 17.26 28.43
C LEU A 19 -4.96 18.69 28.22
N GLY A 20 -5.85 19.66 27.97
CA GLY A 20 -5.49 21.07 27.81
C GLY A 20 -4.41 21.32 26.75
N PRO A 21 -3.35 22.11 27.03
CA PRO A 21 -2.32 22.46 26.05
C PRO A 21 -1.40 21.29 25.68
N HIS A 22 -1.47 20.16 26.38
CA HIS A 22 -0.58 19.02 26.14
C HIS A 22 -1.07 18.07 25.04
N LYS A 23 -2.30 18.26 24.52
CA LYS A 23 -2.93 17.43 23.49
C LYS A 23 -2.00 17.10 22.32
N ILE A 24 -1.25 18.08 21.81
CA ILE A 24 -0.34 17.92 20.66
C ILE A 24 0.67 16.78 20.83
N LYS A 25 1.19 16.58 22.05
CA LYS A 25 2.16 15.52 22.34
C LYS A 25 1.55 14.11 22.33
N PHE A 26 0.24 14.04 22.55
CA PHE A 26 -0.50 12.79 22.64
C PHE A 26 -1.22 12.43 21.35
N ILE A 27 -1.30 13.33 20.36
CA ILE A 27 -2.01 13.04 19.10
C ILE A 27 -1.54 11.70 18.50
N PRO A 28 -0.24 11.44 18.24
CA PRO A 28 0.18 10.19 17.59
C PRO A 28 -0.24 8.93 18.33
N SER A 29 -0.18 8.93 19.67
CA SER A 29 -0.54 7.76 20.47
C SER A 29 -2.04 7.62 20.72
N MET A 30 -2.81 8.71 20.60
CA MET A 30 -4.25 8.74 20.90
C MET A 30 -5.14 8.53 19.69
N VAL A 31 -4.63 8.72 18.46
CA VAL A 31 -5.43 8.47 17.24
C VAL A 31 -5.97 7.03 17.23
N GLY A 32 -5.12 6.03 17.47
CA GLY A 32 -5.51 4.61 17.46
C GLY A 32 -6.61 4.29 18.49
N PRO A 33 -6.40 4.54 19.79
CA PRO A 33 -7.41 4.29 20.82
C PRO A 33 -8.74 5.03 20.57
N ILE A 34 -8.70 6.27 20.10
CA ILE A 34 -9.93 7.01 19.78
C ILE A 34 -10.62 6.42 18.55
N LEU A 35 -9.86 6.00 17.54
CA LEU A 35 -10.40 5.32 16.37
C LEU A 35 -11.08 3.99 16.74
N GLU A 36 -10.51 3.20 17.63
CA GLU A 36 -11.17 1.96 18.09
C GLU A 36 -12.54 2.24 18.72
N VAL A 37 -12.65 3.34 19.49
CA VAL A 37 -13.91 3.77 20.09
C VAL A 37 -14.89 4.24 19.01
N THR A 38 -14.44 5.02 18.04
CA THR A 38 -15.31 5.53 16.95
C THR A 38 -15.78 4.41 16.02
N LEU A 39 -15.04 3.31 15.89
CA LEU A 39 -15.44 2.16 15.09
C LEU A 39 -16.48 1.26 15.77
N THR A 40 -16.74 1.45 17.08
CA THR A 40 -17.82 0.73 17.79
C THR A 40 -19.18 1.05 17.15
N PRO A 41 -20.04 0.05 16.85
CA PRO A 41 -21.33 0.24 16.17
C PRO A 41 -22.42 0.84 17.06
N GLU A 42 -22.11 2.00 17.65
CA GLU A 42 -22.97 2.73 18.57
C GLU A 42 -23.05 4.19 18.15
N VAL A 43 -24.17 4.59 17.54
CA VAL A 43 -24.32 5.89 16.86
C VAL A 43 -24.09 7.08 17.80
N GLU A 44 -24.60 7.02 19.02
CA GLU A 44 -24.42 8.09 20.02
C GLU A 44 -22.95 8.25 20.40
N LEU A 45 -22.24 7.14 20.55
CA LEU A 45 -20.82 7.14 20.87
C LEU A 45 -20.02 7.73 19.70
N ARG A 46 -20.28 7.27 18.47
CA ARG A 46 -19.66 7.81 17.24
C ARG A 46 -19.82 9.33 17.14
N LYS A 47 -21.05 9.83 17.33
CA LYS A 47 -21.33 11.28 17.28
C LYS A 47 -20.58 12.06 18.36
N ALA A 48 -20.31 11.46 19.51
CA ALA A 48 -19.60 12.10 20.60
C ALA A 48 -18.06 12.05 20.45
N THR A 49 -17.52 11.05 19.74
CA THR A 49 -16.08 10.81 19.65
C THR A 49 -15.46 11.24 18.33
N ILE A 50 -16.19 11.17 17.21
CA ILE A 50 -15.70 11.65 15.90
C ILE A 50 -15.24 13.12 15.95
N PRO A 51 -15.94 14.05 16.62
CA PRO A 51 -15.48 15.44 16.74
C PRO A 51 -14.10 15.60 17.40
N ILE A 52 -13.62 14.59 18.12
CA ILE A 52 -12.26 14.61 18.68
C ILE A 52 -11.21 14.65 17.58
N PHE A 53 -11.42 13.99 16.44
CA PHE A 53 -10.51 14.06 15.30
C PHE A 53 -10.37 15.48 14.77
N PHE A 54 -11.48 16.23 14.70
CA PHE A 54 -11.43 17.64 14.34
C PHE A 54 -10.70 18.50 15.39
N ASP A 55 -10.83 18.17 16.68
CA ASP A 55 -10.05 18.81 17.74
C ASP A 55 -8.55 18.49 17.63
N MET A 56 -8.16 17.28 17.24
CA MET A 56 -6.77 16.91 16.95
C MET A 56 -6.21 17.73 15.77
N MET A 57 -6.97 17.84 14.68
CA MET A 57 -6.59 18.66 13.52
C MET A 57 -6.36 20.12 13.91
N GLN A 58 -7.26 20.70 14.71
CA GLN A 58 -7.14 22.07 15.20
C GLN A 58 -5.93 22.24 16.13
N CYS A 59 -5.71 21.29 17.05
CA CYS A 59 -4.56 21.32 17.95
C CYS A 59 -3.27 21.31 17.14
N GLU A 60 -3.11 20.39 16.19
CA GLU A 60 -1.91 20.33 15.37
C GLU A 60 -1.73 21.59 14.52
N PHE A 61 -2.79 22.06 13.85
CA PHE A 61 -2.72 23.27 13.04
C PHE A 61 -2.25 24.50 13.83
N ASN A 62 -2.72 24.65 15.08
CA ASN A 62 -2.40 25.79 15.92
C ASN A 62 -1.01 25.68 16.59
N PHE A 63 -0.52 24.48 16.86
CA PHE A 63 0.70 24.25 17.67
C PHE A 63 1.91 23.71 16.89
N SER A 64 1.73 23.17 15.68
CA SER A 64 2.80 22.55 14.85
C SER A 64 3.71 23.57 14.16
N GLY A 65 3.43 24.87 14.29
CA GLY A 65 4.22 25.98 13.72
C GLY A 65 4.11 26.13 12.19
N ASN A 66 3.80 25.04 11.48
CA ASN A 66 3.71 24.98 10.02
C ASN A 66 2.28 25.16 9.46
N GLY A 67 1.27 25.32 10.32
CA GLY A 67 -0.13 25.49 9.90
C GLY A 67 -0.69 24.32 9.09
N ASN A 68 -0.37 23.08 9.48
CA ASN A 68 -0.90 21.86 8.88
C ASN A 68 -1.18 20.80 9.96
N PHE A 69 -1.79 19.67 9.56
CA PHE A 69 -2.12 18.55 10.44
C PHE A 69 -1.59 17.21 9.91
N HIS A 70 -0.43 17.22 9.25
CA HIS A 70 0.08 16.02 8.58
C HIS A 70 0.39 14.88 9.54
N MET A 71 0.79 15.14 10.78
CA MET A 71 1.05 14.09 11.76
C MET A 71 -0.24 13.32 12.08
N PHE A 72 -1.32 14.05 12.38
CA PHE A 72 -2.65 13.47 12.60
C PHE A 72 -3.18 12.76 11.35
N GLU A 73 -3.07 13.38 10.17
CA GLU A 73 -3.50 12.77 8.90
C GLU A 73 -2.81 11.44 8.66
N ASN A 74 -1.48 11.41 8.79
CA ASN A 74 -0.66 10.21 8.55
C ASN A 74 -1.03 9.09 9.53
N GLU A 75 -1.19 9.43 10.81
CA GLU A 75 -1.53 8.47 11.85
C GLU A 75 -2.94 7.93 11.65
N LEU A 76 -3.93 8.79 11.35
CA LEU A 76 -5.31 8.34 11.13
C LEU A 76 -5.39 7.40 9.95
N ILE A 77 -4.78 7.73 8.80
CA ILE A 77 -4.78 6.86 7.63
C ILE A 77 -4.14 5.51 7.96
N THR A 78 -3.01 5.50 8.67
CA THR A 78 -2.29 4.27 9.04
C THR A 78 -3.08 3.39 9.99
N LYS A 79 -3.79 3.99 10.97
CA LYS A 79 -4.61 3.27 11.92
C LYS A 79 -5.93 2.79 11.30
N LEU A 80 -6.52 3.58 10.40
CA LEU A 80 -7.74 3.21 9.70
C LEU A 80 -7.54 2.01 8.79
N ASP A 81 -6.43 1.97 8.06
CA ASP A 81 -5.98 0.81 7.28
C ASP A 81 -5.95 -0.46 8.14
N GLN A 82 -5.26 -0.42 9.29
CA GLN A 82 -5.12 -1.54 10.21
C GLN A 82 -6.46 -2.00 10.80
N GLU A 83 -7.29 -1.07 11.26
CA GLU A 83 -8.55 -1.41 11.93
C GLU A 83 -9.61 -1.96 10.94
N VAL A 84 -9.69 -1.42 9.73
CA VAL A 84 -10.65 -1.89 8.73
C VAL A 84 -10.22 -3.26 8.18
N GLU A 85 -8.93 -3.46 7.92
CA GLU A 85 -8.38 -4.78 7.62
C GLU A 85 -8.64 -5.78 8.77
N GLY A 86 -8.54 -5.33 10.01
CA GLY A 86 -8.90 -6.10 11.22
C GLY A 86 -10.39 -6.41 11.39
N GLY A 87 -11.23 -6.07 10.41
CA GLY A 87 -12.65 -6.40 10.39
C GLY A 87 -13.57 -5.35 11.03
N ARG A 88 -13.05 -4.18 11.44
CA ARG A 88 -13.87 -3.10 12.01
C ARG A 88 -14.35 -2.11 10.94
N GLY A 89 -15.30 -1.26 11.31
CA GLY A 89 -15.86 -0.24 10.40
C GLY A 89 -16.96 -0.77 9.50
N ASP A 90 -17.86 0.13 9.11
CA ASP A 90 -19.04 -0.15 8.30
C ASP A 90 -19.42 1.09 7.47
N GLU A 91 -20.35 0.92 6.53
CA GLU A 91 -20.82 1.99 5.66
C GLU A 91 -21.45 3.15 6.46
N GLN A 92 -22.11 2.85 7.58
CA GLN A 92 -22.68 3.86 8.45
C GLN A 92 -21.58 4.73 9.10
N TYR A 93 -20.44 4.13 9.47
CA TYR A 93 -19.29 4.85 10.01
C TYR A 93 -18.69 5.78 8.96
N LYS A 94 -18.51 5.32 7.71
CA LYS A 94 -18.02 6.15 6.59
C LYS A 94 -18.86 7.41 6.43
N VAL A 95 -20.17 7.24 6.26
CA VAL A 95 -21.12 8.34 6.06
C VAL A 95 -21.12 9.30 7.26
N LEU A 96 -21.09 8.77 8.48
CA LEU A 96 -21.13 9.60 9.69
C LEU A 96 -19.82 10.37 9.92
N LEU A 97 -18.67 9.74 9.65
CA LEU A 97 -17.36 10.35 9.76
C LEU A 97 -17.20 11.51 8.78
N GLU A 98 -17.52 11.29 7.49
CA GLU A 98 -17.48 12.32 6.47
C GLU A 98 -18.39 13.49 6.86
N LYS A 99 -19.65 13.20 7.19
CA LYS A 99 -20.63 14.23 7.56
C LYS A 99 -20.16 15.10 8.72
N LEU A 100 -19.74 14.50 9.84
CA LEU A 100 -19.35 15.25 11.03
C LEU A 100 -18.08 16.06 10.81
N LEU A 101 -17.06 15.48 10.15
CA LEU A 101 -15.84 16.21 9.82
C LEU A 101 -16.15 17.40 8.91
N LEU A 102 -16.95 17.23 7.85
CA LEU A 102 -17.34 18.33 6.97
C LEU A 102 -18.13 19.43 7.71
N GLU A 103 -19.07 19.06 8.56
CA GLU A 103 -19.85 20.01 9.37
C GLU A 103 -18.98 20.87 10.28
N HIS A 104 -17.91 20.30 10.85
CA HIS A 104 -16.96 21.01 11.70
C HIS A 104 -15.96 21.84 10.89
N CYS A 105 -15.37 21.26 9.83
CA CYS A 105 -14.39 21.94 8.98
C CYS A 105 -14.99 23.16 8.27
N ARG A 106 -16.18 23.05 7.68
CA ARG A 106 -16.84 24.16 6.96
C ARG A 106 -17.20 25.35 7.85
N LYS A 107 -17.36 25.13 9.16
CA LYS A 107 -17.59 26.20 10.14
C LYS A 107 -16.29 26.89 10.57
N HIS A 108 -15.13 26.30 10.29
CA HIS A 108 -13.84 26.77 10.76
C HIS A 108 -13.09 27.59 9.69
N LYS A 109 -12.71 28.82 10.05
CA LYS A 109 -12.15 29.81 9.12
C LYS A 109 -10.89 29.36 8.38
N TYR A 110 -9.99 28.64 9.06
CA TYR A 110 -8.67 28.27 8.51
C TYR A 110 -8.57 26.82 8.06
N LEU A 111 -9.46 25.95 8.54
CA LEU A 111 -9.43 24.51 8.25
C LEU A 111 -10.50 24.08 7.26
N SER A 112 -11.37 24.99 6.79
CA SER A 112 -12.44 24.64 5.87
C SER A 112 -11.92 23.90 4.65
N THR A 113 -10.96 24.48 3.92
CA THR A 113 -10.45 23.89 2.68
C THR A 113 -9.64 22.61 2.93
N SER A 114 -8.63 22.67 3.80
CA SER A 114 -7.75 21.51 4.06
C SER A 114 -8.49 20.37 4.77
N GLY A 115 -9.39 20.70 5.69
CA GLY A 115 -10.22 19.73 6.39
C GLY A 115 -11.31 19.10 5.52
N GLU A 116 -11.83 19.82 4.53
CA GLU A 116 -12.76 19.25 3.53
C GLU A 116 -12.05 18.26 2.60
N VAL A 117 -10.86 18.62 2.09
CA VAL A 117 -10.03 17.70 1.30
C VAL A 117 -9.70 16.44 2.10
N PHE A 118 -9.36 16.59 3.37
CA PHE A 118 -9.08 15.45 4.26
C PHE A 118 -10.32 14.59 4.53
N ALA A 119 -11.49 15.17 4.78
CA ALA A 119 -12.72 14.42 4.98
C ALA A 119 -13.06 13.53 3.77
N PHE A 120 -12.94 14.08 2.55
CA PHE A 120 -13.13 13.30 1.32
C PHE A 120 -12.05 12.24 1.12
N LEU A 121 -10.79 12.54 1.47
CA LEU A 121 -9.69 11.56 1.43
C LEU A 121 -10.00 10.36 2.33
N VAL A 122 -10.42 10.59 3.57
CA VAL A 122 -10.71 9.52 4.53
C VAL A 122 -11.97 8.74 4.15
N SER A 123 -12.98 9.41 3.58
CA SER A 123 -14.19 8.74 3.07
C SER A 123 -13.87 7.82 1.89
N SER A 124 -13.12 8.31 0.90
CA SER A 124 -12.67 7.52 -0.24
C SER A 124 -11.75 6.36 0.19
N LEU A 125 -10.89 6.59 1.18
CA LEU A 125 -10.10 5.51 1.79
C LEU A 125 -11.00 4.42 2.41
N LEU A 126 -12.01 4.82 3.19
CA LEU A 126 -12.94 3.87 3.79
C LEU A 126 -13.71 3.08 2.74
N GLU A 127 -14.14 3.71 1.65
CA GLU A 127 -14.81 3.04 0.53
C GLU A 127 -13.90 1.94 -0.05
N HIS A 128 -12.67 2.28 -0.45
CA HIS A 128 -11.71 1.30 -0.98
C HIS A 128 -11.39 0.17 0.01
N LEU A 129 -11.25 0.47 1.31
CA LEU A 129 -10.94 -0.54 2.32
C LEU A 129 -12.14 -1.45 2.64
N LEU A 130 -13.36 -0.92 2.64
CA LEU A 130 -14.59 -1.69 2.87
C LEU A 130 -14.87 -2.62 1.68
N ASP A 131 -14.66 -2.14 0.45
CA ASP A 131 -14.75 -2.95 -0.77
C ASP A 131 -13.70 -4.08 -0.76
N TYR A 132 -12.46 -3.73 -0.42
CA TYR A 132 -11.36 -4.69 -0.25
C TYR A 132 -11.67 -5.77 0.76
N ARG A 133 -12.14 -5.39 1.96
CA ARG A 133 -12.52 -6.34 2.99
C ARG A 133 -13.63 -7.28 2.50
N THR A 134 -14.64 -6.74 1.82
CA THR A 134 -15.78 -7.53 1.32
C THR A 134 -15.31 -8.61 0.35
N ILE A 135 -14.44 -8.27 -0.58
CA ILE A 135 -13.91 -9.21 -1.57
C ILE A 135 -12.98 -10.24 -0.93
N ILE A 136 -12.06 -9.82 -0.07
CA ILE A 136 -11.09 -10.73 0.56
C ILE A 136 -11.75 -11.73 1.51
N MET A 137 -12.84 -11.34 2.19
CA MET A 137 -13.56 -12.18 3.14
C MET A 137 -14.59 -13.11 2.50
N HIS A 138 -15.25 -12.69 1.41
CA HIS A 138 -16.41 -13.39 0.87
C HIS A 138 -16.21 -13.98 -0.52
N ASP A 139 -15.17 -13.58 -1.24
CA ASP A 139 -14.92 -14.06 -2.60
C ASP A 139 -13.84 -15.15 -2.62
N GLU A 140 -14.13 -16.30 -3.22
CA GLU A 140 -13.15 -17.38 -3.42
C GLU A 140 -12.27 -17.13 -4.66
N SER A 141 -12.69 -16.25 -5.58
CA SER A 141 -11.96 -15.93 -6.79
C SER A 141 -10.64 -15.21 -6.48
N LYS A 142 -9.53 -15.88 -6.78
CA LYS A 142 -8.20 -15.28 -6.66
C LYS A 142 -8.03 -14.04 -7.55
N GLU A 143 -8.69 -14.01 -8.71
CA GLU A 143 -8.66 -12.87 -9.64
C GLU A 143 -9.33 -11.63 -9.06
N ASN A 144 -10.48 -11.78 -8.42
CA ASN A 144 -11.18 -10.66 -7.78
C ASN A 144 -10.37 -10.12 -6.59
N ARG A 145 -9.75 -11.02 -5.82
CA ARG A 145 -8.81 -10.63 -4.74
C ARG A 145 -7.61 -9.85 -5.27
N MET A 146 -7.01 -10.28 -6.39
CA MET A 146 -5.93 -9.55 -7.05
C MET A 146 -6.38 -8.17 -7.53
N SER A 147 -7.49 -8.11 -8.28
CA SER A 147 -8.05 -6.85 -8.81
C SER A 147 -8.33 -5.84 -7.70
N CYS A 148 -8.96 -6.28 -6.60
CA CYS A 148 -9.23 -5.39 -5.50
C CYS A 148 -7.96 -4.94 -4.75
N THR A 149 -6.97 -5.83 -4.60
CA THR A 149 -5.67 -5.46 -4.03
C THR A 149 -4.99 -4.39 -4.89
N VAL A 150 -5.07 -4.49 -6.22
CA VAL A 150 -4.55 -3.47 -7.16
C VAL A 150 -5.28 -2.13 -7.00
N ASN A 151 -6.58 -2.12 -6.76
CA ASN A 151 -7.32 -0.87 -6.54
C ASN A 151 -6.83 -0.13 -5.29
N VAL A 152 -6.66 -0.83 -4.17
CA VAL A 152 -6.12 -0.25 -2.94
C VAL A 152 -4.66 0.20 -3.13
N LEU A 153 -3.85 -0.57 -3.87
CA LEU A 153 -2.49 -0.19 -4.23
C LEU A 153 -2.43 1.13 -5.00
N ASN A 154 -3.26 1.28 -6.04
CA ASN A 154 -3.31 2.49 -6.84
C ASN A 154 -3.70 3.71 -5.99
N PHE A 155 -4.67 3.55 -5.08
CA PHE A 155 -5.02 4.59 -4.13
C PHE A 155 -3.80 5.06 -3.31
N TYR A 156 -3.07 4.14 -2.68
CA TYR A 156 -1.89 4.51 -1.87
C TYR A 156 -0.71 5.04 -2.68
N LYS A 157 -0.54 4.56 -3.92
CA LYS A 157 0.45 5.08 -4.87
C LYS A 157 0.17 6.54 -5.20
N GLU A 158 -1.07 6.86 -5.57
CA GLU A 158 -1.49 8.24 -5.90
C GLU A 158 -1.33 9.19 -4.71
N LYS A 159 -1.64 8.72 -3.50
CA LYS A 159 -1.48 9.50 -2.26
C LYS A 159 -0.05 9.51 -1.73
N LYS A 160 0.92 8.89 -2.41
CA LYS A 160 2.34 8.80 -2.02
C LYS A 160 2.53 8.24 -0.60
N ARG A 161 1.75 7.23 -0.24
CA ARG A 161 1.81 6.54 1.06
C ARG A 161 2.65 5.26 0.94
N GLU A 162 3.96 5.44 0.80
CA GLU A 162 4.89 4.38 0.40
C GLU A 162 4.94 3.17 1.35
N ASP A 163 4.95 3.36 2.68
CA ASP A 163 4.91 2.23 3.66
C ASP A 163 3.69 1.33 3.40
N ILE A 164 2.50 1.91 3.35
CA ILE A 164 1.25 1.16 3.16
C ILE A 164 1.22 0.54 1.75
N TYR A 165 1.62 1.31 0.73
CA TYR A 165 1.73 0.82 -0.64
C TYR A 165 2.63 -0.42 -0.73
N ILE A 166 3.82 -0.38 -0.12
CA ILE A 166 4.74 -1.52 -0.09
C ILE A 166 4.09 -2.69 0.64
N ARG A 167 3.43 -2.51 1.79
CA ARG A 167 2.70 -3.61 2.45
C ARG A 167 1.71 -4.29 1.52
N TYR A 168 0.91 -3.52 0.76
CA TYR A 168 -0.04 -4.09 -0.19
C TYR A 168 0.65 -4.73 -1.42
N LEU A 169 1.84 -4.27 -1.83
CA LEU A 169 2.60 -4.91 -2.92
C LEU A 169 2.99 -6.32 -2.51
N TYR A 170 3.42 -6.51 -1.27
CA TYR A 170 3.75 -7.85 -0.76
C TYR A 170 2.51 -8.75 -0.63
N LYS A 171 1.35 -8.21 -0.26
CA LYS A 171 0.06 -8.95 -0.29
C LYS A 171 -0.28 -9.40 -1.71
N LEU A 172 -0.14 -8.51 -2.70
CA LEU A 172 -0.38 -8.84 -4.12
C LEU A 172 0.63 -9.86 -4.64
N ARG A 173 1.91 -9.72 -4.30
CA ARG A 173 2.96 -10.69 -4.65
C ARG A 173 2.63 -12.07 -4.11
N ASP A 174 2.18 -12.15 -2.85
CA ASP A 174 1.80 -13.43 -2.23
C ASP A 174 0.57 -14.04 -2.93
N LEU A 175 -0.44 -13.24 -3.30
CA LEU A 175 -1.54 -13.71 -4.13
C LEU A 175 -1.07 -14.24 -5.50
N HIS A 176 -0.15 -13.55 -6.18
CA HIS A 176 0.44 -14.03 -7.43
C HIS A 176 1.21 -15.33 -7.25
N ARG A 177 2.01 -15.44 -6.19
CA ARG A 177 2.77 -16.66 -5.87
C ARG A 177 1.83 -17.84 -5.59
N ASP A 178 0.77 -17.60 -4.83
CA ASP A 178 -0.21 -18.64 -4.45
C ASP A 178 -1.11 -19.05 -5.62
N SER A 179 -1.12 -18.27 -6.70
CA SER A 179 -1.71 -18.61 -8.01
C SER A 179 -0.69 -19.15 -9.02
N GLU A 180 0.57 -19.37 -8.61
CA GLU A 180 1.68 -19.78 -9.48
C GLU A 180 2.00 -18.79 -10.63
N ASN A 181 1.50 -17.55 -10.53
CA ASN A 181 1.76 -16.46 -11.45
C ASN A 181 3.10 -15.78 -11.11
N TYR A 182 4.20 -16.52 -11.20
CA TYR A 182 5.52 -16.04 -10.77
C TYR A 182 6.02 -14.82 -11.56
N THR A 183 5.65 -14.70 -12.83
CA THR A 183 5.97 -13.52 -13.66
C THR A 183 5.35 -12.25 -13.09
N GLU A 184 4.08 -12.29 -12.70
CA GLU A 184 3.38 -11.15 -12.09
C GLU A 184 3.90 -10.86 -10.67
N ALA A 185 4.27 -11.89 -9.90
CA ALA A 185 4.94 -11.70 -8.62
C ALA A 185 6.29 -10.96 -8.78
N ALA A 186 7.03 -11.25 -9.84
CA ALA A 186 8.28 -10.55 -10.18
C ALA A 186 8.03 -9.09 -10.56
N TYR A 187 7.02 -8.80 -11.40
CA TYR A 187 6.62 -7.43 -11.75
C TYR A 187 6.18 -6.63 -10.52
N THR A 188 5.44 -7.27 -9.61
CA THR A 188 5.01 -6.63 -8.36
C THR A 188 6.21 -6.18 -7.50
N LEU A 189 7.25 -7.01 -7.41
CA LEU A 189 8.48 -6.63 -6.71
C LEU A 189 9.30 -5.56 -7.44
N LEU A 190 9.22 -5.51 -8.78
CA LEU A 190 9.87 -4.47 -9.56
C LEU A 190 9.32 -3.09 -9.19
N LEU A 191 8.01 -2.96 -8.95
CA LEU A 191 7.40 -1.72 -8.48
C LEU A 191 7.98 -1.23 -7.14
N HIS A 192 8.37 -2.15 -6.25
CA HIS A 192 9.09 -1.78 -5.02
C HIS A 192 10.53 -1.34 -5.33
N ALA A 193 11.23 -2.06 -6.20
CA ALA A 193 12.60 -1.72 -6.60
C ALA A 193 12.70 -0.36 -7.32
N GLU A 194 11.62 0.09 -7.98
CA GLU A 194 11.51 1.41 -8.62
C GLU A 194 11.50 2.58 -7.63
N LEU A 195 11.01 2.36 -6.40
CA LEU A 195 11.03 3.39 -5.34
C LEU A 195 12.46 3.63 -4.79
N LEU A 196 13.37 2.68 -5.00
CA LEU A 196 14.74 2.72 -4.48
C LEU A 196 15.72 3.31 -5.49
N GLN A 197 16.75 3.98 -5.00
CA GLN A 197 17.86 4.49 -5.82
C GLN A 197 19.10 3.60 -5.70
N TRP A 198 19.93 3.59 -6.74
CA TRP A 198 21.27 2.98 -6.69
C TRP A 198 22.20 3.88 -5.87
N SER A 199 22.10 3.77 -4.54
CA SER A 199 22.80 4.62 -3.58
C SER A 199 23.17 3.86 -2.31
N ASP A 200 24.34 4.16 -1.77
CA ASP A 200 24.81 3.67 -0.46
C ASP A 200 24.13 4.35 0.74
N LYS A 201 23.21 5.28 0.50
CA LYS A 201 22.44 5.92 1.57
C LYS A 201 21.59 4.88 2.32
N PRO A 202 21.39 5.03 3.64
CA PRO A 202 20.48 4.18 4.38
C PRO A 202 19.08 4.26 3.76
N CYS A 203 18.39 3.12 3.75
CA CYS A 203 17.00 3.06 3.31
C CYS A 203 16.11 3.75 4.34
N GLU A 204 15.19 4.57 3.86
CA GLU A 204 14.23 5.23 4.74
C GLU A 204 13.29 4.19 5.37
N PRO A 205 12.89 4.34 6.65
CA PRO A 205 12.05 3.36 7.32
C PRO A 205 10.74 3.02 6.61
N HIS A 206 10.16 3.98 5.88
CA HIS A 206 8.91 3.80 5.12
C HIS A 206 9.08 3.01 3.81
N LEU A 207 10.32 2.77 3.37
CA LEU A 207 10.65 1.93 2.21
C LEU A 207 11.01 0.50 2.64
N LEU A 208 11.10 0.24 3.95
CA LEU A 208 11.41 -1.09 4.49
C LEU A 208 10.12 -1.85 4.77
N GLN A 209 10.19 -3.17 4.58
CA GLN A 209 9.17 -4.06 5.13
C GLN A 209 9.27 -4.04 6.66
N ARG A 210 8.13 -3.88 7.36
CA ARG A 210 8.07 -3.65 8.83
C ARG A 210 8.85 -4.64 9.70
N ASP A 211 9.09 -5.85 9.23
CA ASP A 211 9.76 -6.91 9.99
C ASP A 211 11.29 -6.96 9.80
N SER A 212 11.88 -5.99 9.07
CA SER A 212 13.32 -5.92 8.89
C SER A 212 14.00 -5.16 10.04
N TYR A 213 14.60 -5.90 10.98
CA TYR A 213 15.51 -5.33 11.99
C TYR A 213 16.87 -4.90 11.40
N TYR A 214 17.13 -5.23 10.14
CA TYR A 214 18.36 -4.90 9.44
C TYR A 214 18.24 -3.53 8.75
N VAL A 215 19.24 -2.67 8.97
CA VAL A 215 19.38 -1.39 8.29
C VAL A 215 20.07 -1.62 6.95
N TYR A 216 19.28 -1.68 5.88
CA TYR A 216 19.79 -1.78 4.52
C TYR A 216 20.20 -0.41 3.98
N THR A 217 21.22 -0.36 3.11
CA THR A 217 21.33 0.73 2.14
C THR A 217 20.27 0.58 1.05
N GLN A 218 19.93 1.67 0.34
CA GLN A 218 18.97 1.58 -0.77
C GLN A 218 19.47 0.63 -1.86
N GLN A 219 20.76 0.65 -2.17
CA GLN A 219 21.37 -0.28 -3.11
C GLN A 219 21.27 -1.73 -2.64
N GLU A 220 21.62 -2.04 -1.38
CA GLU A 220 21.57 -3.41 -0.85
C GLU A 220 20.16 -3.99 -0.91
N LEU A 221 19.15 -3.20 -0.50
CA LEU A 221 17.76 -3.64 -0.59
C LEU A 221 17.35 -3.86 -2.04
N LYS A 222 17.73 -2.95 -2.94
CA LYS A 222 17.44 -3.06 -4.36
C LYS A 222 18.08 -4.32 -4.96
N GLU A 223 19.35 -4.61 -4.66
CA GLU A 223 20.02 -5.84 -5.10
C GLU A 223 19.31 -7.10 -4.59
N LYS A 224 18.90 -7.11 -3.31
CA LYS A 224 18.11 -8.21 -2.73
C LYS A 224 16.79 -8.42 -3.46
N LEU A 225 16.06 -7.34 -3.77
CA LEU A 225 14.82 -7.42 -4.55
C LEU A 225 15.08 -7.98 -5.95
N TYR A 226 16.13 -7.54 -6.64
CA TYR A 226 16.48 -8.07 -7.97
C TYR A 226 16.83 -9.56 -7.94
N GLN A 227 17.49 -10.04 -6.89
CA GLN A 227 17.75 -11.48 -6.73
C GLN A 227 16.44 -12.28 -6.58
N GLU A 228 15.48 -11.77 -5.81
CA GLU A 228 14.16 -12.40 -5.66
C GLU A 228 13.36 -12.35 -6.98
N ILE A 229 13.38 -11.21 -7.69
CA ILE A 229 12.76 -11.02 -9.00
C ILE A 229 13.30 -12.04 -10.02
N ILE A 230 14.62 -12.20 -10.11
CA ILE A 230 15.24 -13.18 -11.01
C ILE A 230 14.78 -14.59 -10.65
N SER A 231 14.76 -14.94 -9.36
CA SER A 231 14.27 -16.25 -8.93
C SER A 231 12.81 -16.50 -9.31
N TYR A 232 11.94 -15.50 -9.23
CA TYR A 232 10.56 -15.63 -9.66
C TYR A 232 10.44 -15.80 -11.17
N PHE A 233 11.17 -15.01 -11.94
CA PHE A 233 11.20 -15.21 -13.38
C PHE A 233 11.65 -16.62 -13.71
N ASP A 234 12.76 -17.12 -13.13
CA ASP A 234 13.27 -18.48 -13.33
C ASP A 234 12.27 -19.58 -12.96
N LYS A 235 11.45 -19.39 -11.92
CA LYS A 235 10.33 -20.30 -11.62
C LYS A 235 9.22 -20.23 -12.66
N GLY A 236 8.88 -19.04 -13.14
CA GLY A 236 8.00 -18.85 -14.29
C GLY A 236 8.55 -19.50 -15.57
N LYS A 237 9.88 -19.56 -15.73
CA LYS A 237 10.58 -20.22 -16.85
C LYS A 237 10.50 -21.75 -16.82
N ALA A 238 10.11 -22.39 -15.71
CA ALA A 238 9.87 -23.83 -15.70
C ALA A 238 8.72 -24.24 -16.66
N PHE A 239 7.91 -23.28 -17.12
CA PHE A 239 6.98 -23.45 -18.24
C PHE A 239 7.64 -23.53 -19.63
N PHE A 240 8.90 -23.11 -19.81
CA PHE A 240 9.66 -23.28 -21.07
C PHE A 240 10.17 -24.71 -21.29
N THR A 241 9.36 -25.71 -20.91
CA THR A 241 9.57 -27.10 -21.31
C THR A 241 9.54 -27.25 -22.83
N GLU A 242 10.23 -28.26 -23.35
CA GLU A 242 10.26 -28.63 -24.78
C GLU A 242 8.86 -28.70 -25.42
N LYS A 243 7.85 -29.03 -24.62
CA LYS A 243 6.44 -29.05 -25.03
C LYS A 243 5.89 -27.67 -25.43
N TYR A 244 6.21 -26.61 -24.68
CA TYR A 244 5.80 -25.24 -25.01
C TYR A 244 6.50 -24.73 -26.27
N LEU A 245 7.79 -25.05 -26.44
CA LEU A 245 8.56 -24.73 -27.65
C LEU A 245 8.05 -25.47 -28.90
N GLN A 246 7.44 -26.64 -28.74
CA GLN A 246 6.78 -27.37 -29.83
C GLN A 246 5.43 -26.75 -30.22
N GLU A 247 4.69 -26.22 -29.25
CA GLU A 247 3.39 -25.56 -29.46
C GLU A 247 3.55 -24.12 -29.97
N HIS A 248 4.67 -23.46 -29.64
CA HIS A 248 4.98 -22.05 -29.98
C HIS A 248 6.41 -21.87 -30.52
N PRO A 249 6.68 -22.35 -31.75
CA PRO A 249 8.02 -22.26 -32.37
C PRO A 249 8.49 -20.82 -32.62
N GLU A 250 7.59 -19.84 -32.70
CA GLU A 250 7.87 -18.42 -32.85
C GLU A 250 8.61 -17.78 -31.66
N ASP A 251 8.53 -18.38 -30.47
CA ASP A 251 9.17 -17.87 -29.25
C ASP A 251 10.54 -18.51 -28.98
N GLN A 252 10.96 -19.46 -29.81
CA GLN A 252 12.18 -20.23 -29.65
C GLN A 252 13.45 -19.36 -29.61
N GLU A 253 13.53 -18.35 -30.47
CA GLU A 253 14.68 -17.44 -30.54
C GLU A 253 14.77 -16.53 -29.30
N LYS A 254 13.61 -16.12 -28.77
CA LYS A 254 13.51 -15.29 -27.56
C LYS A 254 13.89 -16.09 -26.31
N ILE A 255 13.47 -17.35 -26.23
CA ILE A 255 13.80 -18.28 -25.15
C ILE A 255 15.30 -18.63 -25.15
N GLU A 256 15.93 -18.78 -26.32
CA GLU A 256 17.39 -18.97 -26.44
C GLU A 256 18.20 -17.74 -26.00
N LEU A 257 17.75 -16.53 -26.38
CA LEU A 257 18.34 -15.28 -25.87
C LEU A 257 18.24 -15.18 -24.35
N LEU A 258 17.09 -15.59 -23.79
CA LEU A 258 16.84 -15.64 -22.35
C LEU A 258 17.83 -16.59 -21.65
N LYS A 259 18.02 -17.80 -22.19
CA LYS A 259 18.97 -18.81 -21.67
C LYS A 259 20.41 -18.31 -21.71
N ARG A 260 20.82 -17.61 -22.79
CA ARG A 260 22.16 -17.01 -22.90
C ARG A 260 22.41 -15.89 -21.89
N LEU A 261 21.42 -15.04 -21.64
CA LEU A 261 21.56 -13.96 -20.66
C LEU A 261 21.69 -14.50 -19.22
N ILE A 262 20.96 -15.57 -18.89
CA ILE A 262 21.12 -16.27 -17.60
C ILE A 262 22.49 -16.95 -17.52
N ALA A 263 22.95 -17.59 -18.59
CA ALA A 263 24.27 -18.24 -18.62
C ALA A 263 25.44 -17.26 -18.45
N LEU A 264 25.31 -16.02 -18.94
CA LEU A 264 26.29 -14.95 -18.74
C LEU A 264 26.36 -14.45 -17.28
N GLN A 265 25.32 -14.67 -16.48
CA GLN A 265 25.31 -14.37 -15.04
C GLN A 265 26.01 -15.44 -14.19
N GLY A 266 26.16 -16.67 -14.70
CA GLY A 266 26.80 -17.80 -14.01
C GLY A 266 28.34 -17.78 -13.99
N GLY A 267 28.98 -16.88 -14.74
CA GLY A 267 30.43 -16.69 -14.74
C GLY A 267 30.89 -15.87 -13.53
N GLN A 268 31.46 -16.53 -12.52
CA GLN A 268 31.95 -15.92 -11.27
C GLN A 268 32.74 -14.62 -11.50
N CYS A 269 32.21 -13.47 -11.08
CA CYS A 269 32.92 -12.19 -11.08
C CYS A 269 33.42 -11.85 -9.66
N PRO A 270 34.73 -11.60 -9.44
CA PRO A 270 35.33 -11.61 -8.11
C PRO A 270 35.40 -10.23 -7.41
N SER A 271 34.60 -9.22 -7.78
CA SER A 271 34.63 -7.91 -7.07
C SER A 271 33.28 -7.17 -6.96
N PRO A 272 33.04 -6.43 -5.86
CA PRO A 272 31.77 -5.69 -5.62
C PRO A 272 31.48 -4.61 -6.66
N THR A 273 32.52 -3.89 -7.10
CA THR A 273 32.40 -2.81 -8.10
C THR A 273 31.97 -3.29 -9.49
N ARG A 274 32.25 -4.55 -9.85
CA ARG A 274 31.80 -5.13 -11.12
C ARG A 274 30.42 -5.78 -11.04
N ARG A 275 29.94 -6.19 -9.85
CA ARG A 275 28.55 -6.67 -9.68
C ARG A 275 27.54 -5.58 -10.03
N SER A 276 27.76 -4.34 -9.56
CA SER A 276 26.91 -3.20 -9.93
C SER A 276 26.93 -2.92 -11.44
N SER A 277 28.07 -3.14 -12.11
CA SER A 277 28.18 -3.00 -13.58
C SER A 277 27.43 -4.10 -14.34
N VAL A 278 27.50 -5.36 -13.88
CA VAL A 278 26.79 -6.51 -14.49
C VAL A 278 25.28 -6.42 -14.25
N LEU A 279 24.86 -5.95 -13.08
CA LEU A 279 23.47 -5.61 -12.79
C LEU A 279 23.00 -4.40 -13.63
N MET A 280 23.79 -3.34 -13.76
CA MET A 280 23.51 -2.22 -14.68
C MET A 280 23.37 -2.68 -16.13
N TRP A 281 24.22 -3.59 -16.60
CA TRP A 281 24.10 -4.16 -17.95
C TRP A 281 22.83 -5.02 -18.10
N SER A 282 22.49 -5.82 -17.09
CA SER A 282 21.22 -6.57 -17.04
C SER A 282 20.00 -5.63 -17.06
N MET A 283 20.12 -4.46 -16.41
CA MET A 283 19.10 -3.41 -16.37
C MET A 283 18.99 -2.59 -17.65
N LEU A 284 20.07 -2.41 -18.41
CA LEU A 284 20.04 -1.75 -19.72
C LEU A 284 19.44 -2.65 -20.80
N CYS A 285 19.52 -3.98 -20.62
CA CYS A 285 18.85 -4.95 -21.49
C CYS A 285 17.39 -5.22 -21.08
N LEU A 286 16.97 -4.89 -19.86
CA LEU A 286 15.58 -5.05 -19.39
C LEU A 286 14.54 -4.24 -20.22
N PRO A 287 14.83 -3.02 -20.71
CA PRO A 287 13.97 -2.30 -21.66
C PRO A 287 13.86 -2.97 -23.03
N ALA A 288 14.95 -3.56 -23.53
CA ALA A 288 14.93 -4.33 -24.78
C ALA A 288 14.16 -5.67 -24.59
N TYR A 289 14.21 -6.24 -23.39
CA TYR A 289 13.38 -7.35 -22.89
C TYR A 289 11.89 -6.96 -22.75
N LEU A 290 11.59 -5.70 -22.39
CA LEU A 290 10.23 -5.16 -22.29
C LEU A 290 9.59 -4.91 -23.67
N SER A 291 10.34 -4.51 -24.70
CA SER A 291 9.83 -4.32 -26.07
C SER A 291 9.22 -5.59 -26.68
N VAL A 292 9.72 -6.76 -26.29
CA VAL A 292 9.25 -8.06 -26.80
C VAL A 292 8.04 -8.56 -26.00
N SER A 293 7.97 -8.22 -24.71
CA SER A 293 6.86 -8.59 -23.82
C SER A 293 5.64 -7.66 -23.97
N THR A 294 5.86 -6.38 -24.28
CA THR A 294 4.77 -5.43 -24.56
C THR A 294 4.03 -5.73 -25.87
N SER A 295 4.59 -6.50 -26.79
CA SER A 295 3.84 -6.93 -27.99
C SER A 295 2.79 -8.00 -27.68
N ILE A 296 2.90 -8.66 -26.51
CA ILE A 296 1.94 -9.64 -25.99
C ILE A 296 0.96 -8.96 -25.01
N LEU A 297 1.39 -7.90 -24.32
CA LEU A 297 0.59 -7.14 -23.34
C LEU A 297 0.00 -5.81 -23.87
N ALA A 298 0.27 -5.41 -25.11
CA ALA A 298 -0.33 -4.24 -25.77
C ALA A 298 -1.56 -4.59 -26.62
N GLN A 299 -2.35 -5.57 -26.19
CA GLN A 299 -3.78 -5.45 -26.45
C GLN A 299 -4.38 -4.53 -25.39
N PRO A 300 -5.11 -3.48 -25.78
CA PRO A 300 -5.71 -2.56 -24.84
C PRO A 300 -6.65 -3.36 -23.92
N LEU A 301 -6.66 -3.06 -22.63
CA LEU A 301 -7.81 -3.35 -21.76
C LEU A 301 -8.99 -2.44 -22.21
N ASP A 302 -9.47 -2.65 -23.43
CA ASP A 302 -10.79 -2.23 -23.86
C ASP A 302 -11.76 -3.33 -23.41
N LEU A 303 -12.22 -3.25 -22.17
CA LEU A 303 -13.39 -3.99 -21.71
C LEU A 303 -14.66 -3.36 -22.30
N LYS A 304 -14.87 -3.59 -23.59
CA LYS A 304 -16.20 -3.73 -24.21
C LYS A 304 -16.14 -5.05 -24.98
N TYR A 305 -17.10 -5.97 -24.78
CA TYR A 305 -18.19 -6.29 -25.71
C TYR A 305 -18.70 -7.71 -25.37
N PRO A 306 -19.81 -8.20 -25.96
CA PRO A 306 -21.11 -7.57 -26.19
C PRO A 306 -22.21 -8.28 -25.37
N SER A 307 -23.33 -7.59 -25.18
CA SER A 307 -24.58 -8.16 -24.71
C SER A 307 -25.09 -9.26 -25.64
N SER A 308 -25.38 -10.43 -25.09
CA SER A 308 -26.35 -11.41 -25.56
C SER A 308 -26.90 -12.15 -24.35
#